data_AF-A0AAV0GT12-F1
#
_entry.id   AF-A0AAV0GT12-F1
#
_cell.length_a   1.000
_cell.length_b   1.000
_cell.length_c   1.000
_cell.angle_alpha   90.00
_cell.angle_beta   90.00
_cell.angle_gamma   90.00
#
_symmetry.space_group_name_H-M   'P 1'
#
loop_
_entity.id
_entity.type
_entity.pdbx_description
1 polymer ?
#
loop_
_entity_poly.entity_id
_entity_poly.type
_entity_poly.pdbx_seq_one_letter_code
_entity_poly.pdbx_strand_id
1 'polypeptide(L)'
;MHDPDMSAKKQFIFTAKQMGSRSWSNCKTFALMGLVFSAAECVIEKARAKHDVTNTAVAGCVTGGAMSARAGPQAACYGCAGFAAFSVLIEKFIDRHS
;
A
#
# COMPACT_ATOMS: atom_id res chain seq x y z
N MET A 1 -18.96 -18.53 -19.48
CA MET A 1 -20.38 -18.33 -19.19
C MET A 1 -20.76 -16.91 -19.57
N HIS A 2 -21.27 -16.75 -20.79
CA HIS A 2 -21.88 -15.52 -21.29
C HIS A 2 -23.39 -15.82 -21.33
N ASP A 3 -24.10 -15.37 -20.30
CA ASP A 3 -25.54 -15.65 -20.12
C ASP A 3 -26.32 -14.40 -20.57
N PRO A 4 -27.00 -14.43 -21.73
CA PRO A 4 -27.60 -13.22 -22.34
C PRO A 4 -28.90 -12.73 -21.69
N ASP A 5 -29.33 -13.27 -20.53
CA ASP A 5 -30.63 -12.94 -19.90
C ASP A 5 -30.53 -12.23 -18.53
N MET A 6 -29.35 -11.76 -18.11
CA MET A 6 -29.26 -10.81 -16.99
C MET A 6 -29.38 -9.39 -17.51
N SER A 7 -30.62 -8.87 -17.55
CA SER A 7 -30.92 -7.44 -17.79
C SER A 7 -29.82 -6.55 -17.21
N ALA A 8 -29.17 -5.73 -18.04
CA ALA A 8 -27.96 -4.96 -17.69
C ALA A 8 -28.05 -4.23 -16.33
N LYS A 9 -29.26 -3.87 -15.90
CA LYS A 9 -29.57 -3.31 -14.58
C LYS A 9 -29.25 -4.24 -13.41
N LYS A 10 -29.56 -5.54 -13.50
CA LYS A 10 -29.23 -6.56 -12.47
C LYS A 10 -27.73 -6.81 -12.39
N GLN A 11 -27.04 -6.86 -13.54
CA GLN A 11 -25.58 -6.95 -13.59
C GLN A 11 -24.92 -5.71 -12.98
N PHE A 12 -25.46 -4.52 -13.25
CA PHE A 12 -24.98 -3.27 -12.68
C PHE A 12 -25.18 -3.21 -11.16
N ILE A 13 -26.36 -3.61 -10.67
CA ILE A 13 -26.65 -3.65 -9.22
C ILE A 13 -25.78 -4.70 -8.50
N PHE A 14 -25.60 -5.89 -9.09
CA PHE A 14 -24.72 -6.93 -8.55
C PHE A 14 -23.26 -6.45 -8.50
N THR A 15 -22.79 -5.85 -9.58
CA THR A 15 -21.43 -5.28 -9.67
C THR A 15 -21.26 -4.13 -8.67
N ALA A 16 -22.23 -3.22 -8.54
CA ALA A 16 -22.20 -2.12 -7.59
C ALA A 16 -22.14 -2.63 -6.14
N LYS A 17 -22.95 -3.64 -5.79
CA LYS A 17 -22.93 -4.26 -4.46
C LYS A 17 -21.58 -4.95 -4.18
N GLN A 18 -21.01 -5.62 -5.19
CA GLN A 18 -19.70 -6.24 -5.10
C GLN A 18 -18.58 -5.20 -4.97
N MET A 19 -18.65 -4.10 -5.72
CA MET A 19 -17.72 -2.96 -5.63
C MET A 19 -17.77 -2.33 -4.25
N GLY A 20 -18.95 -2.13 -3.67
CA GLY A 20 -19.11 -1.56 -2.33
C GLY A 20 -18.40 -2.40 -1.27
N SER A 21 -18.62 -3.73 -1.28
CA SER A 21 -17.97 -4.65 -0.33
C SER A 21 -16.45 -4.67 -0.50
N ARG A 22 -15.95 -4.69 -1.75
CA ARG A 22 -14.51 -4.63 -2.04
C ARG A 22 -13.89 -3.29 -1.63
N SER A 23 -14.60 -2.19 -1.86
CA SER A 23 -14.15 -0.84 -1.49
C SER A 23 -13.90 -0.74 0.02
N TRP A 24 -14.78 -1.31 0.83
CA TRP A 24 -14.60 -1.34 2.29
C TRP A 24 -13.33 -2.10 2.70
N SER A 25 -13.07 -3.26 2.08
CA SER A 25 -11.85 -4.03 2.32
C SER A 25 -10.59 -3.29 1.87
N ASN A 26 -10.65 -2.60 0.74
CA ASN A 26 -9.53 -1.83 0.22
C ASN A 26 -9.23 -0.63 1.13
N CYS A 27 -10.25 0.09 1.58
CA CYS A 27 -10.12 1.19 2.54
C CYS A 27 -9.36 0.77 3.80
N LYS A 28 -9.70 -0.40 4.38
CA LYS A 28 -8.98 -0.95 5.53
C LYS A 28 -7.49 -1.19 5.24
N THR A 29 -7.18 -1.69 4.04
CA THR A 29 -5.80 -1.97 3.63
C THR A 29 -5.01 -0.68 3.47
N PHE A 30 -5.59 0.34 2.84
CA PHE A 30 -4.96 1.66 2.70
C PHE A 30 -4.77 2.36 4.04
N ALA A 31 -5.77 2.33 4.91
CA ALA A 31 -5.67 2.90 6.26
C ALA A 31 -4.55 2.23 7.06
N LEU A 32 -4.44 0.89 7.01
CA LEU A 32 -3.36 0.16 7.66
C LEU A 32 -1.99 0.52 7.07
N MET A 33 -1.87 0.57 5.74
CA MET A 33 -0.63 0.90 5.06
C MET A 33 -0.12 2.30 5.43
N GLY A 34 -1.02 3.29 5.41
CA GLY A 34 -0.70 4.67 5.81
C GLY A 34 -0.31 4.78 7.28
N LEU A 35 -1.04 4.12 8.18
CA LEU A 35 -0.73 4.13 9.61
C LEU A 35 0.65 3.52 9.89
N VAL A 36 0.96 2.37 9.29
CA VAL A 36 2.25 1.70 9.49
C VAL A 36 3.39 2.55 8.92
N PHE A 37 3.19 3.16 7.74
CA PHE A 37 4.19 4.03 7.14
C PHE A 37 4.49 5.25 8.01
N SER A 38 3.47 6.00 8.45
CA SER A 38 3.65 7.17 9.32
C SER A 38 4.23 6.81 10.69
N ALA A 39 3.81 5.68 11.26
CA ALA A 39 4.38 5.22 12.53
C ALA A 39 5.85 4.82 12.37
N ALA A 40 6.20 4.12 11.29
CA ALA A 40 7.58 3.75 10.99
C ALA A 40 8.46 4.99 10.80
N GLU A 41 8.02 5.94 9.98
CA GLU A 41 8.74 7.21 9.80
C GLU A 41 8.97 7.95 11.12
N CYS A 42 7.92 8.09 11.94
CA CYS A 42 8.01 8.75 13.25
C CYS A 42 9.01 8.04 14.19
N VAL A 43 8.99 6.70 14.25
CA VAL A 43 9.91 5.93 15.11
C VAL A 43 11.35 6.04 14.62
N ILE A 44 11.59 5.95 13.30
CA ILE A 44 12.95 6.00 12.77
C ILE A 44 13.50 7.44 12.85
N GLU A 45 12.66 8.46 12.62
CA GLU A 45 13.04 9.86 12.82
C GLU A 45 13.40 10.14 14.29
N LYS A 46 12.59 9.66 15.26
CA LYS A 46 12.90 9.75 16.69
C LYS A 46 14.24 9.07 17.04
N ALA A 47 14.54 7.94 16.42
CA ALA A 47 15.77 7.17 16.69
C ALA A 47 17.02 7.79 16.06
N ARG A 48 16.90 8.42 14.88
CA ARG A 48 18.05 8.92 14.11
C ARG A 48 18.20 10.44 14.07
N ALA A 49 17.19 11.19 14.55
CA ALA A 49 17.11 12.66 14.58
C ALA A 49 17.42 13.35 13.24
N LYS A 50 17.22 12.65 12.12
CA LYS A 50 17.40 13.15 10.75
C LYS A 50 16.30 12.57 9.85
N HIS A 51 15.73 13.41 9.00
CA HIS A 51 14.81 13.01 7.95
C HIS A 51 15.58 12.99 6.62
N ASP A 52 16.01 11.81 6.19
CA ASP A 52 16.75 11.57 4.94
C ASP A 52 16.01 10.52 4.09
N VAL A 53 16.24 10.50 2.77
CA VAL A 53 15.67 9.51 1.83
C VAL A 53 15.88 8.05 2.27
N THR A 54 16.95 7.79 3.02
CA THR A 54 17.23 6.45 3.57
C THR A 54 16.26 6.05 4.66
N ASN A 55 15.72 7.00 5.42
CA ASN A 55 14.70 6.81 6.45
C ASN A 55 13.39 6.36 5.80
N THR A 56 12.94 7.11 4.81
CA THR A 56 11.74 6.85 4.01
C THR A 56 11.81 5.50 3.30
N ALA A 57 12.99 5.13 2.78
CA ALA A 57 13.22 3.82 2.18
C ALA A 57 13.07 2.67 3.19
N VAL A 58 13.60 2.85 4.41
CA VAL A 58 13.49 1.87 5.48
C VAL A 58 12.05 1.78 6.00
N ALA A 59 11.36 2.90 6.20
CA ALA A 59 9.93 2.89 6.55
C ALA A 59 9.08 2.23 5.46
N GLY A 60 9.37 2.51 4.18
CA GLY A 60 8.76 1.85 3.03
C GLY A 60 8.99 0.33 3.07
N CYS A 61 10.23 -0.12 3.27
CA CYS A 61 10.56 -1.53 3.42
C CYS A 61 9.82 -2.19 4.60
N VAL A 62 9.83 -1.56 5.78
CA VAL A 62 9.15 -2.08 6.98
C VAL A 62 7.65 -2.19 6.74
N THR A 63 7.04 -1.19 6.12
CA THR A 63 5.61 -1.19 5.79
C THR A 63 5.27 -2.29 4.79
N GLY A 64 6.00 -2.35 3.66
CA GLY A 64 5.77 -3.35 2.61
C GLY A 64 6.05 -4.79 3.08
N GLY A 65 7.09 -4.95 3.90
CA GLY A 65 7.46 -6.21 4.54
C GLY A 65 6.42 -6.66 5.56
N ALA A 66 5.97 -5.76 6.45
CA ALA A 66 4.98 -6.08 7.48
C ALA A 66 3.61 -6.46 6.88
N MET A 67 3.17 -5.78 5.83
CA MET A 67 1.92 -6.12 5.15
C MET A 67 2.00 -7.46 4.43
N SER A 68 3.17 -7.78 3.85
CA SER A 68 3.38 -9.01 3.09
C SER A 68 3.85 -10.19 3.94
N ALA A 69 4.21 -9.98 5.21
CA ALA A 69 4.72 -11.00 6.12
C ALA A 69 3.79 -12.20 6.26
N ARG A 70 2.47 -11.96 6.28
CA ARG A 70 1.44 -13.01 6.36
C ARG A 70 1.40 -13.94 5.14
N ALA A 71 1.93 -13.50 4.00
CA ALA A 71 1.99 -14.28 2.76
C ALA A 71 3.30 -15.10 2.64
N GLY A 72 4.19 -15.02 3.64
CA GLY A 72 5.44 -15.77 3.71
C GLY A 72 6.69 -14.89 3.54
N PRO A 73 7.89 -15.45 3.81
CA PRO A 73 9.14 -14.70 3.84
C PRO A 73 9.54 -14.15 2.46
N GLN A 74 9.31 -14.92 1.39
CA GLN A 74 9.58 -14.44 0.03
C GLN A 74 8.70 -13.23 -0.32
N ALA A 75 7.40 -13.30 -0.01
CA ALA A 75 6.49 -12.19 -0.22
C ALA A 75 6.89 -10.95 0.60
N ALA A 76 7.36 -11.14 1.84
CA ALA A 76 7.91 -10.06 2.66
C ALA A 76 9.13 -9.40 2.02
N CYS A 77 10.07 -10.18 1.47
CA CYS A 77 11.24 -9.63 0.77
C CYS A 77 10.85 -8.84 -0.47
N TYR A 78 9.98 -9.38 -1.33
CA TYR A 78 9.49 -8.66 -2.50
C TYR A 78 8.70 -7.41 -2.12
N GLY A 79 7.87 -7.50 -1.07
CA GLY A 79 7.11 -6.37 -0.52
C GLY A 79 8.02 -5.27 0.01
N CYS A 80 9.04 -5.62 0.80
CA CYS A 80 10.04 -4.65 1.28
C CYS A 80 10.78 -4.00 0.10
N ALA A 81 11.32 -4.78 -0.83
CA ALA A 81 12.09 -4.26 -1.96
C ALA A 81 11.24 -3.34 -2.85
N GLY A 82 10.00 -3.74 -3.14
CA GLY A 82 9.08 -2.94 -3.96
C GLY A 82 8.71 -1.61 -3.30
N PHE A 83 8.31 -1.62 -2.03
CA PHE A 83 7.94 -0.39 -1.32
C PHE A 83 9.15 0.51 -1.06
N ALA A 84 10.32 -0.05 -0.75
CA ALA A 84 11.55 0.73 -0.60
C ALA A 84 11.94 1.44 -1.91
N ALA A 85 11.94 0.71 -3.03
CA ALA A 85 12.26 1.27 -4.34
C ALA A 85 11.25 2.36 -4.73
N PHE A 86 9.95 2.12 -4.52
CA PHE A 86 8.90 3.10 -4.81
C PHE A 86 9.05 4.38 -3.98
N SER A 87 9.27 4.26 -2.66
CA SER A 87 9.48 5.41 -1.77
C SER A 87 10.67 6.26 -2.20
N VAL A 88 11.83 5.66 -2.52
CA VAL A 88 13.01 6.39 -2.99
C VAL A 88 12.74 7.11 -4.32
N LEU A 89 12.06 6.45 -5.25
CA LEU A 89 11.73 7.03 -6.55
C LEU A 89 10.78 8.22 -6.42
N ILE A 90 9.74 8.12 -5.58
CA ILE A 90 8.79 9.20 -5.32
C ILE A 90 9.51 10.39 -4.68
N GLU A 91 10.35 10.15 -3.67
CA GLU A 91 11.04 11.24 -2.98
C GLU A 91 12.01 11.97 -3.91
N LYS A 92 12.77 11.23 -4.74
CA LYS A 92 13.58 11.83 -5.80
C LYS A 92 12.77 12.53 -6.88
N PHE A 93 11.55 12.09 -7.14
CA PHE A 93 10.68 12.75 -8.11
C PHE A 93 10.16 14.08 -7.56
N ILE A 94 9.72 14.09 -6.30
CA ILE A 94 9.22 15.28 -5.60
C ILE A 94 10.34 16.30 -5.41
N ASP A 95 11.51 15.88 -4.92
CA ASP A 95 12.69 16.74 -4.71
C ASP A 95 13.16 17.41 -6.01
N ARG A 96 13.11 16.69 -7.14
CA ARG A 96 13.44 17.24 -8.45
C ARG A 96 12.38 18.21 -9.02
N HIS A 97 11.17 18.22 -8.47
CA HIS A 97 10.05 19.07 -8.89
C HIS A 97 9.69 20.17 -7.89
N SER A 98 10.44 20.29 -6.78
CA SER A 98 10.34 21.35 -5.77
C SER A 98 11.40 22.42 -5.94
#